data_AF-A0A3S8W2V3-F1
#
_entry.id   AF-A0A3S8W2V3-F1
#
_cell.length_a   1.000
_cell.length_b   1.000
_cell.length_c   1.000
_cell.angle_alpha   90.00
_cell.angle_beta   90.00
_cell.angle_gamma   90.00
#
_symmetry.space_group_name_H-M   'P 1'
#
loop_
_entity.id
_entity.type
_entity.pdbx_description
1 polymer ?
#
loop_
_entity_poly.entity_id
_entity_poly.type
_entity_poly.pdbx_seq_one_letter_code
_entity_poly.pdbx_strand_id
1 'polypeptide(L)'
;MKTEATAHAPAATVKCLVWDLDDTVWNGTVLEGDAPRPFPEVLDTLNTLDERGILHAAASRGDHDTATAHLRALGIEELFTVLEIGWGAKSDAVRRVAEALNIGIDTVAFIDNDPVERAEVAAAHPAVRVLAAEQAADLPTLPPFQPPFVTDESRGRRHLYRSELRRKHAQDTHTGLAKDFLATLGLVLSVRRATETDLERAHELTVRTHQLNTTGRTYDITELRELIASPAHQVLVAGLEDRFGSYGTIGLALSELTGTDSVLKLLLLSCRVMSRGIGPALIGHIVRDALAAGRRPLAEFVPTEVNRVMLVNLRFSGFGIVERNGPRILLGYGPEQPPPAQDGAVRVVTTA
;
A
#
# COMPACT_ATOMS: atom_id res chain seq x y z
N MET A 1 18.22 27.70 7.35
CA MET A 1 18.25 27.07 8.68
C MET A 1 18.03 25.59 8.46
N LYS A 2 19.06 24.77 8.72
CA LYS A 2 19.05 23.33 8.42
C LYS A 2 17.90 22.67 9.20
N THR A 3 17.01 22.01 8.49
CA THR A 3 15.97 21.15 9.07
C THR A 3 16.68 20.01 9.81
N GLU A 4 16.47 19.92 11.12
CA GLU A 4 16.90 18.77 11.91
C GLU A 4 16.18 17.53 11.38
N ALA A 5 16.94 16.61 10.80
CA ALA A 5 16.45 15.29 10.44
C ALA A 5 16.17 14.54 11.74
N THR A 6 14.89 14.36 12.06
CA THR A 6 14.45 13.44 13.12
C THR A 6 15.02 12.06 12.82
N ALA A 7 15.79 11.53 13.77
CA ALA A 7 16.36 10.19 13.72
C ALA A 7 15.24 9.17 13.43
N HIS A 8 15.19 8.64 12.21
CA HIS A 8 14.18 7.67 11.82
C HIS A 8 14.53 6.31 12.44
N ALA A 9 13.91 6.00 13.58
CA ALA A 9 13.92 4.64 14.11
C ALA A 9 13.08 3.71 13.20
N PRO A 10 13.35 2.40 13.20
CA PRO A 10 12.53 1.44 12.48
C PRO A 10 11.07 1.49 12.92
N ALA A 11 10.15 1.32 11.97
CA ALA A 11 8.73 1.22 12.25
C ALA A 11 8.42 -0.01 13.12
N ALA A 12 7.32 0.06 13.85
CA ALA A 12 6.87 -1.02 14.74
C ALA A 12 6.61 -2.34 13.98
N THR A 13 6.15 -2.28 12.73
CA THR A 13 5.81 -3.45 11.92
C THR A 13 6.59 -3.46 10.60
N VAL A 14 7.12 -4.62 10.24
CA VAL A 14 7.80 -4.86 8.95
C VAL A 14 6.75 -5.07 7.85
N LYS A 15 6.95 -4.42 6.71
CA LYS A 15 6.17 -4.64 5.49
C LYS A 15 6.90 -5.48 4.46
N CYS A 16 8.23 -5.45 4.45
CA CYS A 16 9.08 -6.23 3.56
C CYS A 16 10.34 -6.72 4.29
N LEU A 17 10.66 -7.99 4.14
CA LEU A 17 11.96 -8.56 4.51
C LEU A 17 12.80 -8.76 3.25
N VAL A 18 13.95 -8.10 3.21
CA VAL A 18 14.93 -8.20 2.13
C VAL A 18 15.98 -9.21 2.54
N TRP A 19 16.11 -10.27 1.76
CA TRP A 19 16.99 -11.39 2.01
C TRP A 19 18.23 -11.25 1.12
N ASP A 20 19.41 -11.43 1.71
CA ASP A 20 20.49 -12.03 0.95
C ASP A 20 20.17 -13.50 0.62
N LEU A 21 20.85 -14.07 -0.37
CA LEU A 21 20.57 -15.40 -0.89
C LEU A 21 21.65 -16.42 -0.48
N ASP A 22 22.88 -16.24 -0.96
CA ASP A 22 23.99 -17.16 -0.70
C ASP A 22 24.40 -17.13 0.77
N ASP A 23 24.59 -18.31 1.38
CA ASP A 23 24.84 -18.48 2.83
C ASP A 23 23.77 -17.89 3.78
N THR A 24 22.65 -17.41 3.24
CA THR A 24 21.53 -16.83 4.00
C THR A 24 20.25 -17.65 3.82
N VAL A 25 19.77 -17.83 2.58
CA VAL A 25 18.59 -18.67 2.27
C VAL A 25 18.99 -20.13 2.17
N TRP A 26 20.21 -20.40 1.72
CA TRP A 26 20.82 -21.71 1.57
C TRP A 26 22.30 -21.67 1.94
N ASN A 27 22.96 -22.82 2.07
CA ASN A 27 24.39 -22.91 2.31
C ASN A 27 25.17 -23.06 0.99
N GLY A 28 26.05 -22.12 0.68
CA GLY A 28 26.88 -22.10 -0.54
C GLY A 28 26.51 -20.99 -1.53
N THR A 29 27.31 -20.88 -2.58
CA THR A 29 27.27 -19.82 -3.59
C THR A 29 26.82 -20.36 -4.94
N VAL A 30 25.69 -19.90 -5.48
CA VAL A 30 25.15 -20.41 -6.76
C VAL A 30 26.14 -20.21 -7.93
N LEU A 31 26.87 -19.09 -7.93
CA LEU A 31 27.85 -18.79 -8.97
C LEU A 31 29.03 -19.78 -9.05
N GLU A 32 29.29 -20.54 -7.99
CA GLU A 32 30.36 -21.55 -7.98
C GLU A 32 29.94 -22.86 -8.69
N GLY A 33 28.70 -22.92 -9.22
CA GLY A 33 28.16 -24.09 -9.90
C GLY A 33 27.45 -25.08 -8.97
N ASP A 34 27.29 -24.71 -7.70
CA ASP A 34 26.50 -25.46 -6.74
C ASP A 34 25.00 -25.35 -7.03
N ALA A 35 24.24 -26.34 -6.58
CA ALA A 35 22.77 -26.31 -6.57
C ALA A 35 22.26 -26.38 -5.12
N PRO A 36 22.57 -25.37 -4.30
CA PRO A 36 22.29 -25.42 -2.87
C PRO A 36 20.78 -25.41 -2.61
N ARG A 37 20.35 -26.16 -1.59
CA ARG A 37 18.95 -26.21 -1.18
C ARG A 37 18.69 -25.22 -0.05
N PRO A 38 17.52 -24.55 -0.03
CA PRO A 38 17.14 -23.69 1.08
C PRO A 38 17.16 -24.43 2.42
N PHE A 39 17.55 -23.71 3.46
CA PHE A 39 17.36 -24.19 4.83
C PHE A 39 15.87 -24.40 5.11
N PRO A 40 15.44 -25.55 5.67
CA PRO A 40 14.03 -25.81 5.96
C PRO A 40 13.38 -24.70 6.80
N GLU A 41 14.09 -24.21 7.81
CA GLU A 41 13.66 -23.11 8.69
C GLU A 41 13.45 -21.78 7.96
N VAL A 42 14.24 -21.53 6.90
CA VAL A 42 14.06 -20.34 6.05
C VAL A 42 12.80 -20.48 5.20
N LEU A 43 12.53 -21.68 4.65
CA LEU A 43 11.28 -21.93 3.91
C LEU A 43 10.05 -21.74 4.80
N ASP A 44 10.09 -22.29 6.02
CA ASP A 44 9.00 -22.12 6.99
C ASP A 44 8.79 -20.65 7.36
N THR A 45 9.88 -19.90 7.50
CA THR A 45 9.84 -18.45 7.74
C THR A 45 9.24 -17.71 6.56
N LEU A 46 9.72 -17.95 5.33
CA LEU A 46 9.21 -17.32 4.11
C LEU A 46 7.70 -17.51 3.99
N ASN A 47 7.22 -18.76 4.15
CA ASN A 47 5.79 -19.09 4.06
C ASN A 47 4.98 -18.43 5.18
N THR A 48 5.44 -18.52 6.43
CA THR A 48 4.72 -17.93 7.57
C THR A 48 4.59 -16.41 7.46
N LEU A 49 5.65 -15.74 7.02
CA LEU A 49 5.65 -14.30 6.84
C LEU A 49 4.82 -13.87 5.62
N ASP A 50 4.84 -14.65 4.53
CA ASP A 50 4.00 -14.43 3.35
C ASP A 50 2.50 -14.54 3.70
N GLU A 51 2.11 -15.55 4.47
CA GLU A 51 0.73 -15.70 4.98
C GLU A 51 0.29 -14.52 5.87
N ARG A 52 1.24 -13.85 6.54
CA ARG A 52 0.97 -12.61 7.31
C ARG A 52 0.98 -11.35 6.44
N GLY A 53 1.24 -11.51 5.14
CA GLY A 53 1.33 -10.44 4.16
C GLY A 53 2.62 -9.62 4.24
N ILE A 54 3.68 -10.15 4.86
CA ILE A 54 4.99 -9.53 4.80
C ILE A 54 5.63 -9.94 3.48
N LEU A 55 6.02 -8.94 2.68
CA LEU A 55 6.60 -9.16 1.37
C LEU A 55 8.04 -9.65 1.52
N HIS A 56 8.49 -10.47 0.57
CA HIS A 56 9.90 -10.83 0.44
C HIS A 56 10.50 -10.17 -0.80
N ALA A 57 11.75 -9.76 -0.68
CA ALA A 57 12.58 -9.32 -1.79
C ALA A 57 14.00 -9.87 -1.60
N ALA A 58 14.78 -9.96 -2.67
CA ALA A 58 16.18 -10.37 -2.61
C ALA A 58 17.08 -9.17 -2.86
N ALA A 59 18.14 -9.03 -2.06
CA ALA A 59 19.28 -8.15 -2.33
C ALA A 59 20.54 -8.98 -2.14
N SER A 60 21.12 -9.49 -3.23
CA SER A 60 22.25 -10.43 -3.18
C SER A 60 23.33 -10.10 -4.21
N ARG A 61 24.57 -10.49 -3.91
CA ARG A 61 25.70 -10.32 -4.83
C ARG A 61 25.74 -11.50 -5.79
N GLY A 62 25.70 -11.22 -7.08
CA GLY A 62 25.86 -12.26 -8.07
C GLY A 62 25.35 -11.89 -9.45
N ASP A 63 25.17 -12.92 -10.29
CA ASP A 63 24.54 -12.79 -11.60
C ASP A 63 23.02 -12.94 -11.49
N HIS A 64 22.30 -11.97 -12.04
CA HIS A 64 20.84 -11.89 -11.90
C HIS A 64 20.13 -13.09 -12.53
N ASP A 65 20.52 -13.47 -13.74
CA ASP A 65 19.84 -14.54 -14.48
C ASP A 65 20.09 -15.90 -13.84
N THR A 66 21.33 -16.13 -13.40
CA THR A 66 21.75 -17.37 -12.71
C THR A 66 21.00 -17.56 -11.39
N ALA A 67 21.00 -16.56 -10.52
CA ALA A 67 20.31 -16.65 -9.23
C ALA A 67 18.78 -16.73 -9.40
N THR A 68 18.21 -16.01 -10.36
CA THR A 68 16.77 -16.10 -10.67
C THR A 68 16.39 -17.48 -11.19
N ALA A 69 17.20 -18.07 -12.07
CA ALA A 69 16.98 -19.43 -12.56
C ALA A 69 17.05 -20.46 -11.43
N HIS A 70 17.96 -20.28 -10.47
CA HIS A 70 18.07 -21.17 -9.30
C HIS A 70 16.83 -21.06 -8.39
N LEU A 71 16.40 -19.83 -8.05
CA LEU A 71 15.16 -19.60 -7.29
C LEU A 71 13.95 -20.25 -7.97
N ARG A 72 13.88 -20.22 -9.30
CA ARG A 72 12.83 -20.87 -10.10
C ARG A 72 12.90 -22.39 -10.02
N ALA A 73 14.10 -22.96 -10.14
CA ALA A 73 14.32 -24.40 -10.02
C ALA A 73 13.95 -24.93 -8.62
N LEU A 74 14.15 -24.12 -7.59
CA LEU A 74 13.74 -24.39 -6.21
C LEU A 74 12.23 -24.19 -5.96
N GLY A 75 11.50 -23.56 -6.90
CA GLY A 75 10.08 -23.28 -6.76
C GLY A 75 9.74 -22.13 -5.81
N ILE A 76 10.73 -21.29 -5.46
CA ILE A 76 10.56 -20.20 -4.49
C ILE A 76 10.68 -18.79 -5.11
N GLU A 77 11.00 -18.67 -6.41
CA GLU A 77 11.06 -17.38 -7.11
C GLU A 77 9.78 -16.55 -6.89
N GLU A 78 8.61 -17.19 -6.97
CA GLU A 78 7.32 -16.52 -6.83
C GLU A 78 7.11 -15.90 -5.44
N LEU A 79 7.79 -16.38 -4.38
CA LEU A 79 7.78 -15.79 -3.03
C LEU A 79 8.41 -14.40 -3.00
N PHE A 80 9.38 -14.13 -3.88
CA PHE A 80 10.09 -12.87 -3.96
C PHE A 80 9.39 -11.91 -4.94
N THR A 81 9.02 -10.73 -4.42
CA THR A 81 8.37 -9.69 -5.19
C THR A 81 9.35 -8.85 -6.00
N VAL A 82 10.56 -8.61 -5.50
CA VAL A 82 11.61 -7.84 -6.17
C VAL A 82 12.94 -8.58 -6.01
N LEU A 83 13.72 -8.66 -7.09
CA LEU A 83 15.04 -9.27 -7.11
C LEU A 83 16.09 -8.22 -7.51
N GLU A 84 16.84 -7.73 -6.53
CA GLU A 84 17.99 -6.83 -6.72
C GLU A 84 19.28 -7.65 -6.59
N ILE A 85 19.70 -8.27 -7.69
CA ILE A 85 20.87 -9.14 -7.73
C ILE A 85 21.95 -8.47 -8.58
N GLY A 86 23.12 -8.24 -7.99
CA GLY A 86 24.24 -7.60 -8.68
C GLY A 86 25.39 -7.20 -7.75
N TRP A 87 26.43 -6.61 -8.33
CA TRP A 87 27.67 -6.29 -7.61
C TRP A 87 27.67 -4.92 -6.91
N GLY A 88 26.55 -4.20 -6.96
CA GLY A 88 26.39 -2.91 -6.29
C GLY A 88 26.32 -3.02 -4.76
N ALA A 89 26.23 -1.87 -4.10
CA ALA A 89 26.06 -1.78 -2.65
C ALA A 89 24.70 -2.36 -2.21
N LYS A 90 24.66 -3.15 -1.13
CA LYS A 90 23.41 -3.73 -0.58
C LYS A 90 22.48 -2.63 -0.07
N SER A 91 23.04 -1.56 0.50
CA SER A 91 22.28 -0.39 0.94
C SER A 91 21.48 0.26 -0.20
N ASP A 92 22.05 0.35 -1.39
CA ASP A 92 21.37 0.87 -2.57
C ASP A 92 20.29 -0.09 -3.10
N ALA A 93 20.55 -1.40 -3.05
CA ALA A 93 19.57 -2.42 -3.39
C ALA A 93 18.34 -2.35 -2.47
N VAL A 94 18.54 -2.26 -1.15
CA VAL A 94 17.45 -2.11 -0.16
C VAL A 94 16.62 -0.86 -0.43
N ARG A 95 17.25 0.28 -0.77
CA ARG A 95 16.54 1.50 -1.16
C ARG A 95 15.70 1.29 -2.42
N ARG A 96 16.27 0.67 -3.46
CA ARG A 96 15.54 0.38 -4.71
C ARG A 96 14.37 -0.58 -4.48
N VAL A 97 14.50 -1.57 -3.58
CA VAL A 97 13.38 -2.43 -3.18
C VAL A 97 12.25 -1.60 -2.56
N ALA A 98 12.57 -0.71 -1.60
CA ALA A 98 11.57 0.14 -0.96
C ALA A 98 10.85 1.05 -1.97
N GLU A 99 11.59 1.63 -2.92
CA GLU A 99 11.05 2.44 -4.01
C GLU A 99 10.18 1.64 -4.99
N ALA A 100 10.64 0.44 -5.39
CA ALA A 100 9.91 -0.45 -6.29
C ALA A 100 8.58 -0.91 -5.68
N LEU A 101 8.57 -1.18 -4.36
CA LEU A 101 7.37 -1.52 -3.60
C LEU A 101 6.59 -0.28 -3.13
N ASN A 102 7.10 0.94 -3.33
CA ASN A 102 6.47 2.17 -2.86
C ASN A 102 6.07 2.12 -1.36
N ILE A 103 7.00 1.64 -0.52
CA ILE A 103 6.85 1.57 0.94
C ILE A 103 7.92 2.43 1.62
N GLY A 104 7.64 2.85 2.86
CA GLY A 104 8.63 3.56 3.68
C GLY A 104 9.80 2.66 4.03
N ILE A 105 11.03 3.17 3.90
CA ILE A 105 12.26 2.42 4.18
C ILE A 105 12.37 2.00 5.65
N ASP A 106 11.72 2.74 6.55
CA ASP A 106 11.54 2.43 7.98
C ASP A 106 10.72 1.15 8.24
N THR A 107 9.94 0.70 7.25
CA THR A 107 9.16 -0.55 7.32
C THR A 107 9.88 -1.75 6.72
N VAL A 108 11.14 -1.59 6.31
CA VAL A 108 11.96 -2.64 5.70
C VAL A 108 12.86 -3.28 6.76
N ALA A 109 12.98 -4.61 6.69
CA ALA A 109 14.02 -5.36 7.37
C ALA A 109 14.98 -5.97 6.34
N PHE A 110 16.25 -6.11 6.71
CA PHE A 110 17.31 -6.71 5.89
C PHE A 110 17.98 -7.83 6.68
N ILE A 111 18.11 -9.01 6.07
CA ILE A 111 18.78 -10.18 6.65
C ILE A 111 19.88 -10.67 5.73
N ASP A 112 21.08 -10.86 6.28
CA ASP A 112 22.30 -11.21 5.54
C ASP A 112 23.27 -11.94 6.48
N ASN A 113 24.04 -12.90 5.97
CA ASN A 113 25.04 -13.65 6.72
C ASN A 113 26.31 -12.83 6.99
N ASP A 114 26.68 -11.90 6.11
CA ASP A 114 27.90 -11.12 6.21
C ASP A 114 27.74 -9.90 7.15
N PRO A 115 28.47 -9.83 8.28
CA PRO A 115 28.43 -8.68 9.17
C PRO A 115 28.84 -7.35 8.51
N VAL A 116 29.66 -7.38 7.45
CA VAL A 116 30.09 -6.19 6.72
C VAL A 116 28.94 -5.60 5.92
N GLU A 117 28.19 -6.43 5.19
CA GLU A 117 27.00 -6.01 4.43
C GLU A 117 25.91 -5.48 5.37
N ARG A 118 25.71 -6.15 6.51
CA ARG A 118 24.80 -5.66 7.56
C ARG A 118 25.21 -4.30 8.09
N ALA A 119 26.50 -4.08 8.37
CA ALA A 119 27.00 -2.80 8.85
C ALA A 119 26.85 -1.70 7.80
N GLU A 120 27.07 -2.01 6.51
CA GLU A 120 26.87 -1.09 5.39
C GLU A 120 25.42 -0.59 5.34
N VAL A 121 24.45 -1.51 5.33
CA VAL A 121 23.02 -1.18 5.30
C VAL A 121 22.60 -0.38 6.53
N ALA A 122 23.05 -0.78 7.72
CA ALA A 122 22.73 -0.07 8.97
C ALA A 122 23.27 1.37 8.99
N ALA A 123 24.47 1.59 8.44
CA ALA A 123 25.08 2.92 8.37
C ALA A 123 24.39 3.82 7.34
N ALA A 124 24.03 3.28 6.17
CA ALA A 124 23.36 4.03 5.11
C ALA A 124 21.90 4.34 5.46
N HIS A 125 21.20 3.39 6.10
CA HIS A 125 19.77 3.48 6.40
C HIS A 125 19.48 3.10 7.86
N PRO A 126 19.66 4.02 8.83
CA PRO A 126 19.40 3.74 10.25
C PRO A 126 17.96 3.32 10.59
N ALA A 127 17.01 3.60 9.68
CA ALA A 127 15.61 3.21 9.81
C ALA A 127 15.34 1.74 9.41
N VAL A 128 16.26 1.08 8.72
CA VAL A 128 16.12 -0.32 8.31
C VAL A 128 16.46 -1.22 9.49
N ARG A 129 15.60 -2.21 9.75
CA ARG A 129 15.89 -3.24 10.75
C ARG A 129 16.85 -4.26 10.17
N VAL A 130 18.11 -4.26 10.63
CA VAL A 130 19.14 -5.19 10.15
C VAL A 130 19.25 -6.41 11.07
N LEU A 131 19.27 -7.60 10.47
CA LEU A 131 19.16 -8.91 11.13
C LEU A 131 20.28 -9.83 10.63
N ALA A 132 20.80 -10.70 11.49
CA ALA A 132 21.74 -11.74 11.11
C ALA A 132 21.01 -12.98 10.58
N ALA A 133 21.62 -13.72 9.65
CA ALA A 133 21.02 -14.89 9.00
C ALA A 133 20.56 -15.96 10.00
N GLU A 134 21.27 -16.13 11.12
CA GLU A 134 20.95 -17.11 12.17
C GLU A 134 19.62 -16.81 12.87
N GLN A 135 19.10 -15.60 12.74
CA GLN A 135 17.83 -15.18 13.33
C GLN A 135 16.61 -15.58 12.48
N ALA A 136 16.82 -16.11 11.26
CA ALA A 136 15.75 -16.37 10.30
C ALA A 136 14.59 -17.18 10.90
N ALA A 137 14.90 -18.30 11.57
CA ALA A 137 13.92 -19.19 12.18
C ALA A 137 13.04 -18.51 13.25
N ASP A 138 13.58 -17.53 13.96
CA ASP A 138 12.89 -16.86 15.07
C ASP A 138 12.06 -15.66 14.61
N LEU A 139 12.27 -15.15 13.39
CA LEU A 139 11.60 -13.94 12.90
C LEU A 139 10.07 -13.98 13.05
N PRO A 140 9.36 -15.10 12.76
CA PRO A 140 7.91 -15.16 12.95
C PRO A 140 7.44 -14.99 14.40
N THR A 141 8.33 -15.14 15.39
CA THR A 141 8.02 -14.96 16.82
C THR A 141 8.19 -13.51 17.28
N LEU A 142 8.91 -12.70 16.51
CA LEU A 142 9.26 -11.34 16.90
C LEU A 142 8.07 -10.38 16.65
N PRO A 143 7.80 -9.44 17.58
CA PRO A 143 6.68 -8.50 17.44
C PRO A 143 6.63 -7.73 16.11
N PRO A 144 7.76 -7.28 15.51
CA PRO A 144 7.71 -6.57 14.23
C PRO A 144 7.19 -7.39 13.05
N PHE A 145 7.18 -8.72 13.16
CA PHE A 145 6.71 -9.67 12.14
C PHE A 145 5.35 -10.29 12.49
N GLN A 146 4.67 -9.76 13.51
CA GLN A 146 3.34 -10.15 13.95
C GLN A 146 2.36 -8.99 13.74
N PRO A 147 1.87 -8.77 12.50
CA PRO A 147 0.86 -7.75 12.28
C PRO A 147 -0.38 -8.08 13.14
N PRO A 148 -1.05 -7.06 13.71
CA PRO A 148 -2.15 -7.26 14.66
C PRO A 148 -3.35 -7.99 14.03
N PHE A 149 -3.52 -7.86 12.72
CA PHE A 149 -4.57 -8.52 11.95
C PHE A 149 -4.00 -9.07 10.64
N VAL A 150 -4.44 -10.27 10.27
CA VAL A 150 -4.11 -10.92 8.99
C VAL A 150 -5.40 -11.13 8.23
N THR A 151 -5.74 -10.15 7.39
CA THR A 151 -6.89 -10.18 6.49
C THR A 151 -6.61 -11.08 5.27
N ASP A 152 -7.64 -11.51 4.55
CA ASP A 152 -7.47 -12.23 3.27
C ASP A 152 -6.64 -11.42 2.26
N GLU A 153 -6.84 -10.10 2.26
CA GLU A 153 -6.03 -9.16 1.47
C GLU A 153 -4.55 -9.16 1.89
N SER A 154 -4.29 -9.31 3.20
CA SER A 154 -2.92 -9.45 3.70
C SER A 154 -2.29 -10.75 3.23
N ARG A 155 -3.01 -11.88 3.33
CA ARG A 155 -2.54 -13.19 2.82
C ARG A 155 -2.24 -13.15 1.32
N GLY A 156 -3.06 -12.45 0.54
CA GLY A 156 -2.88 -12.28 -0.91
C GLY A 156 -1.88 -11.19 -1.32
N ARG A 157 -1.19 -10.52 -0.38
CA ARG A 157 -0.48 -9.27 -0.67
C ARG A 157 0.63 -9.44 -1.70
N ARG A 158 1.37 -10.55 -1.66
CA ARG A 158 2.38 -10.89 -2.67
C ARG A 158 1.81 -10.85 -4.09
N HIS A 159 0.66 -11.49 -4.32
CA HIS A 159 0.02 -11.53 -5.63
C HIS A 159 -0.38 -10.13 -6.12
N LEU A 160 -0.89 -9.30 -5.21
CA LEU A 160 -1.24 -7.90 -5.54
C LEU A 160 -0.01 -7.12 -6.02
N TYR A 161 1.13 -7.24 -5.33
CA TYR A 161 2.37 -6.56 -5.70
C TYR A 161 2.98 -7.11 -6.99
N ARG A 162 2.90 -8.43 -7.23
CA ARG A 162 3.35 -9.02 -8.49
C ARG A 162 2.51 -8.53 -9.67
N SER A 163 1.19 -8.40 -9.51
CA SER A 163 0.33 -7.78 -10.52
C SER A 163 0.66 -6.30 -10.72
N GLU A 164 1.00 -5.55 -9.66
CA GLU A 164 1.49 -4.17 -9.80
C GLU A 164 2.77 -4.07 -10.63
N LEU A 165 3.73 -4.98 -10.45
CA LEU A 165 4.96 -4.99 -11.26
C LEU A 165 4.66 -5.28 -12.73
N ARG A 166 3.74 -6.20 -13.03
CA ARG A 166 3.26 -6.46 -14.40
C ARG A 166 2.60 -5.22 -15.00
N ARG A 167 1.79 -4.50 -14.22
CA ARG A 167 1.18 -3.23 -14.63
C ARG A 167 2.22 -2.16 -14.92
N LYS A 168 3.23 -2.02 -14.05
CA LYS A 168 4.33 -1.07 -14.22
C LYS A 168 5.14 -1.40 -15.48
N HIS A 169 5.51 -2.66 -15.69
CA HIS A 169 6.21 -3.06 -16.91
C HIS A 169 5.38 -2.79 -18.18
N ALA A 170 4.08 -3.08 -18.14
CA ALA A 170 3.18 -2.76 -19.26
C ALA A 170 3.05 -1.24 -19.49
N GLN A 171 3.14 -0.43 -18.44
CA GLN A 171 3.14 1.02 -18.53
C GLN A 171 4.45 1.54 -19.14
N ASP A 172 5.59 1.03 -18.67
CA ASP A 172 6.94 1.46 -19.11
C ASP A 172 7.19 1.08 -20.58
N THR A 173 6.58 0.00 -21.06
CA THR A 173 6.66 -0.46 -22.46
C THR A 173 5.56 0.11 -23.35
N HIS A 174 4.59 0.85 -22.79
CA HIS A 174 3.51 1.43 -23.57
C HIS A 174 3.99 2.65 -24.37
N THR A 175 3.70 2.65 -25.67
CA THR A 175 3.92 3.80 -26.54
C THR A 175 2.68 4.69 -26.59
N GLY A 176 2.77 5.93 -26.10
CA GLY A 176 1.65 6.87 -26.12
C GLY A 176 1.64 7.78 -24.90
N LEU A 177 0.54 8.51 -24.70
CA LEU A 177 0.37 9.33 -23.49
C LEU A 177 -0.07 8.44 -22.32
N ALA A 178 0.34 8.79 -21.09
CA ALA A 178 -0.04 8.03 -19.89
C ALA A 178 -1.57 7.86 -19.71
N LYS A 179 -2.36 8.84 -20.17
CA LYS A 179 -3.83 8.76 -20.14
C LYS A 179 -4.38 7.66 -21.06
N ASP A 180 -3.71 7.40 -22.18
CA ASP A 180 -4.13 6.40 -23.16
C ASP A 180 -3.88 5.01 -22.61
N PHE A 181 -2.74 4.81 -21.92
CA PHE A 181 -2.46 3.58 -21.18
C PHE A 181 -3.55 3.24 -20.16
N LEU A 182 -3.98 4.21 -19.34
CA LEU A 182 -5.04 3.99 -18.34
C LEU A 182 -6.34 3.49 -18.97
N ALA A 183 -6.71 4.01 -20.16
CA ALA A 183 -7.87 3.53 -20.90
C ALA A 183 -7.72 2.06 -21.32
N THR A 184 -6.50 1.60 -21.63
CA THR A 184 -6.25 0.19 -21.99
C THR A 184 -6.37 -0.80 -20.83
N LEU A 185 -6.34 -0.32 -19.58
CA LEU A 185 -6.41 -1.18 -18.40
C LEU A 185 -7.82 -1.73 -18.16
N GLY A 186 -8.85 -1.01 -18.61
CA GLY A 186 -10.25 -1.36 -18.32
C GLY A 186 -10.56 -1.30 -16.82
N LEU A 187 -10.20 -0.18 -16.17
CA LEU A 187 -10.37 0.00 -14.72
C LEU A 187 -11.86 -0.05 -14.33
N VAL A 188 -12.21 -0.94 -13.40
CA VAL A 188 -13.56 -1.05 -12.83
C VAL A 188 -13.49 -0.76 -11.33
N LEU A 189 -14.03 0.39 -10.92
CA LEU A 189 -14.15 0.79 -9.52
C LEU A 189 -15.51 0.33 -8.99
N SER A 190 -15.52 -0.68 -8.11
CA SER A 190 -16.73 -1.08 -7.39
C SER A 190 -16.88 -0.26 -6.13
N VAL A 191 -18.08 0.28 -5.87
CA VAL A 191 -18.39 0.99 -4.63
C VAL A 191 -19.66 0.43 -4.03
N ARG A 192 -19.61 0.12 -2.73
CA ARG A 192 -20.74 -0.43 -1.99
C ARG A 192 -20.71 -0.01 -0.53
N ARG A 193 -21.83 -0.20 0.16
CA ARG A 193 -21.87 -0.06 1.61
C ARG A 193 -20.97 -1.11 2.26
N ALA A 194 -20.26 -0.70 3.30
CA ALA A 194 -19.48 -1.59 4.13
C ALA A 194 -20.41 -2.50 4.94
N THR A 195 -19.99 -3.74 5.15
CA THR A 195 -20.67 -4.75 5.96
C THR A 195 -19.74 -5.26 7.06
N GLU A 196 -20.23 -6.15 7.92
CA GLU A 196 -19.43 -6.77 9.00
C GLU A 196 -18.14 -7.43 8.45
N THR A 197 -18.19 -8.01 7.25
CA THR A 197 -17.03 -8.67 6.61
C THR A 197 -15.93 -7.71 6.19
N ASP A 198 -16.22 -6.40 6.14
CA ASP A 198 -15.24 -5.39 5.76
C ASP A 198 -14.47 -4.80 6.95
N LEU A 199 -14.92 -5.04 8.18
CA LEU A 199 -14.41 -4.34 9.37
C LEU A 199 -12.90 -4.46 9.53
N GLU A 200 -12.35 -5.67 9.44
CA GLU A 200 -10.92 -5.89 9.59
C GLU A 200 -10.12 -5.17 8.51
N ARG A 201 -10.63 -5.19 7.26
CA ARG A 201 -9.97 -4.53 6.13
C ARG A 201 -10.08 -3.01 6.21
N ALA A 202 -11.24 -2.49 6.60
CA ALA A 202 -11.47 -1.08 6.83
C ALA A 202 -10.54 -0.57 7.94
N HIS A 203 -10.42 -1.30 9.06
CA HIS A 203 -9.49 -1.00 10.13
C HIS A 203 -8.03 -1.03 9.63
N GLU A 204 -7.61 -2.10 8.94
CA GLU A 204 -6.26 -2.21 8.36
C GLU A 204 -5.91 -1.01 7.46
N LEU A 205 -6.86 -0.59 6.62
CA LEU A 205 -6.70 0.56 5.74
C LEU A 205 -6.52 1.87 6.51
N THR A 206 -7.25 2.07 7.61
CA THR A 206 -7.10 3.27 8.45
C THR A 206 -5.73 3.34 9.10
N VAL A 207 -5.17 2.21 9.51
CA VAL A 207 -3.85 2.13 10.16
C VAL A 207 -2.71 2.28 9.15
N ARG A 208 -2.85 1.71 7.95
CA ARG A 208 -1.77 1.65 6.95
C ARG A 208 -1.71 2.83 5.97
N THR A 209 -2.76 3.63 5.85
CA THR A 209 -2.85 4.67 4.81
C THR A 209 -2.33 6.02 5.32
N HIS A 210 -1.25 6.52 4.72
CA HIS A 210 -0.62 7.77 5.16
C HIS A 210 -0.86 8.94 4.17
N GLN A 211 -0.59 8.76 2.87
CA GLN A 211 -0.58 9.86 1.88
C GLN A 211 -1.95 10.22 1.30
N LEU A 212 -2.83 9.24 1.07
CA LEU A 212 -4.15 9.47 0.49
C LEU A 212 -5.23 9.31 1.55
N ASN A 213 -5.22 10.19 2.54
CA ASN A 213 -6.19 10.22 3.62
C ASN A 213 -6.62 11.68 3.90
N THR A 214 -7.86 11.92 4.33
CA THR A 214 -8.35 13.28 4.59
C THR A 214 -7.98 13.84 5.97
N THR A 215 -7.98 13.02 7.03
CA THR A 215 -7.89 13.54 8.42
C THR A 215 -6.81 12.89 9.28
N GLY A 216 -6.35 11.70 8.91
CA GLY A 216 -5.39 10.90 9.68
C GLY A 216 -6.04 10.14 10.82
N ARG A 217 -7.38 10.21 10.95
CA ARG A 217 -8.10 9.51 11.99
C ARG A 217 -8.13 8.01 11.69
N THR A 218 -7.65 7.24 12.65
CA THR A 218 -7.87 5.80 12.72
C THR A 218 -9.19 5.52 13.43
N TYR A 219 -9.88 4.46 13.01
CA TYR A 219 -11.07 3.97 13.67
C TYR A 219 -10.82 2.53 14.10
N ASP A 220 -11.19 2.18 15.32
CA ASP A 220 -11.16 0.79 15.73
C ASP A 220 -12.34 -0.01 15.14
N ILE A 221 -12.30 -1.33 15.29
CA ILE A 221 -13.33 -2.23 14.75
C ILE A 221 -14.70 -1.98 15.40
N THR A 222 -14.74 -1.61 16.68
CA THR A 222 -15.99 -1.35 17.41
C THR A 222 -16.64 -0.07 16.91
N GLU A 223 -15.86 1.01 16.79
CA GLU A 223 -16.32 2.28 16.21
C GLU A 223 -16.82 2.07 14.77
N LEU A 224 -16.08 1.36 13.92
CA LEU A 224 -16.50 1.09 12.55
C LEU A 224 -17.82 0.30 12.49
N ARG A 225 -18.01 -0.68 13.38
CA ARG A 225 -19.25 -1.46 13.45
C ARG A 225 -20.45 -0.58 13.82
N GLU A 226 -20.29 0.28 14.83
CA GLU A 226 -21.33 1.23 15.24
C GLU A 226 -21.68 2.21 14.11
N LEU A 227 -20.67 2.69 13.39
CA LEU A 227 -20.84 3.61 12.27
C LEU A 227 -21.53 2.93 11.06
N ILE A 228 -21.22 1.66 10.78
CA ILE A 228 -21.90 0.87 9.75
C ILE A 228 -23.38 0.67 10.08
N ALA A 229 -23.72 0.41 11.35
CA ALA A 229 -25.09 0.20 11.79
C ALA A 229 -25.91 1.51 11.93
N SER A 230 -25.24 2.67 11.97
CA SER A 230 -25.88 3.95 12.22
C SER A 230 -26.59 4.51 10.99
N PRO A 231 -27.89 4.89 11.08
CA PRO A 231 -28.58 5.55 9.98
C PRO A 231 -28.10 6.99 9.74
N ALA A 232 -27.38 7.57 10.71
CA ALA A 232 -26.75 8.88 10.59
C ALA A 232 -25.40 8.83 9.86
N HIS A 233 -24.94 7.64 9.47
CA HIS A 233 -23.65 7.47 8.80
C HIS A 233 -23.80 6.67 7.52
N GLN A 234 -22.88 6.92 6.61
CA GLN A 234 -22.68 6.10 5.42
C GLN A 234 -21.21 5.70 5.39
N VAL A 235 -20.96 4.40 5.45
CA VAL A 235 -19.62 3.83 5.30
C VAL A 235 -19.59 3.08 3.98
N LEU A 236 -18.72 3.52 3.07
CA LEU A 236 -18.53 2.91 1.77
C LEU A 236 -17.15 2.27 1.69
N VAL A 237 -17.07 1.11 1.08
CA VAL A 237 -15.82 0.48 0.65
C VAL A 237 -15.71 0.53 -0.87
N ALA A 238 -14.48 0.71 -1.35
CA ALA A 238 -14.17 0.76 -2.76
C ALA A 238 -13.19 -0.36 -3.13
N GLY A 239 -13.57 -1.18 -4.11
CA GLY A 239 -12.73 -2.19 -4.74
C GLY A 239 -12.30 -1.75 -6.15
N LEU A 240 -11.16 -2.23 -6.62
CA LEU A 240 -10.69 -1.92 -7.98
C LEU A 240 -10.22 -3.18 -8.68
N GLU A 241 -10.54 -3.29 -9.97
CA GLU A 241 -10.07 -4.36 -10.85
C GLU A 241 -9.65 -3.79 -12.20
N ASP A 242 -8.73 -4.50 -12.87
CA ASP A 242 -8.32 -4.24 -14.24
C ASP A 242 -7.98 -5.55 -14.97
N ARG A 243 -7.53 -5.45 -16.22
CA ARG A 243 -7.16 -6.62 -17.03
C ARG A 243 -6.03 -7.49 -16.46
N PHE A 244 -5.24 -6.97 -15.51
CA PHE A 244 -4.16 -7.71 -14.85
C PHE A 244 -4.61 -8.35 -13.52
N GLY A 245 -5.85 -8.07 -13.08
CA GLY A 245 -6.48 -8.67 -11.91
C GLY A 245 -7.01 -7.65 -10.91
N SER A 246 -7.40 -8.14 -9.74
CA SER A 246 -7.91 -7.30 -8.65
C SER A 246 -6.79 -6.51 -7.96
N TYR A 247 -7.16 -5.35 -7.42
CA TYR A 247 -6.37 -4.57 -6.47
C TYR A 247 -6.82 -4.79 -5.02
N GLY A 248 -7.88 -5.57 -4.84
CA GLY A 248 -8.59 -5.75 -3.59
C GLY A 248 -9.42 -4.53 -3.18
N THR A 249 -9.76 -4.45 -1.89
CA THR A 249 -10.40 -3.27 -1.30
C THR A 249 -9.35 -2.18 -1.14
N ILE A 250 -9.49 -1.12 -1.94
CA ILE A 250 -8.54 -0.01 -2.07
C ILE A 250 -8.98 1.26 -1.36
N GLY A 251 -10.19 1.35 -0.83
CA GLY A 251 -10.67 2.59 -0.24
C GLY A 251 -11.78 2.41 0.77
N LEU A 252 -11.88 3.39 1.67
CA LEU A 252 -12.92 3.55 2.68
C LEU A 252 -13.34 5.02 2.67
N ALA A 253 -14.64 5.26 2.62
CA ALA A 253 -15.24 6.58 2.79
C ALA A 253 -16.27 6.54 3.91
N LEU A 254 -16.16 7.48 4.85
CA LEU A 254 -17.08 7.63 5.97
C LEU A 254 -17.70 9.02 5.91
N SER A 255 -19.02 9.06 5.73
CA SER A 255 -19.81 10.29 5.72
C SER A 255 -20.76 10.30 6.91
N GLU A 256 -20.82 11.43 7.61
CA GLU A 256 -21.87 11.75 8.58
C GLU A 256 -23.00 12.49 7.85
N LEU A 257 -24.25 12.10 8.10
CA LEU A 257 -25.45 12.66 7.48
C LEU A 257 -26.16 13.56 8.49
N THR A 258 -25.92 14.87 8.42
CA THR A 258 -26.40 15.85 9.42
C THR A 258 -27.34 16.84 8.76
N GLY A 259 -28.64 16.80 9.07
CA GLY A 259 -29.62 17.71 8.46
C GLY A 259 -29.63 17.59 6.93
N THR A 260 -29.30 18.67 6.22
CA THR A 260 -29.15 18.70 4.75
C THR A 260 -27.75 18.39 4.26
N ASP A 261 -26.80 18.14 5.15
CA ASP A 261 -25.40 17.97 4.79
C ASP A 261 -25.01 16.48 4.77
N SER A 262 -24.04 16.17 3.90
CA SER A 262 -23.31 14.91 3.89
C SER A 262 -21.83 15.24 4.08
N VAL A 263 -21.32 15.04 5.29
CA VAL A 263 -19.98 15.44 5.69
C VAL A 263 -19.03 14.25 5.62
N LEU A 264 -18.16 14.23 4.61
CA LEU A 264 -17.09 13.25 4.49
C LEU A 264 -16.07 13.45 5.61
N LYS A 265 -16.14 12.61 6.64
CA LYS A 265 -15.25 12.61 7.81
C LYS A 265 -13.92 11.94 7.54
N LEU A 266 -13.96 10.91 6.71
CA LEU A 266 -12.79 10.15 6.30
C LEU A 266 -12.94 9.74 4.85
N LEU A 267 -11.93 10.02 4.05
CA LEU A 267 -11.69 9.30 2.80
C LEU A 267 -10.25 8.84 2.81
N LEU A 268 -10.05 7.55 2.59
CA LEU A 268 -8.74 6.98 2.41
C LEU A 268 -8.69 6.10 1.17
N LEU A 269 -7.52 6.08 0.54
CA LEU A 269 -7.23 5.27 -0.63
C LEU A 269 -5.86 4.63 -0.49
N SER A 270 -5.74 3.40 -0.98
CA SER A 270 -4.45 2.72 -1.09
C SER A 270 -3.49 3.56 -1.93
N CYS A 271 -2.24 3.71 -1.49
CA CYS A 271 -1.19 4.37 -2.27
C CYS A 271 -0.98 3.71 -3.65
N ARG A 272 -1.32 2.43 -3.79
CA ARG A 272 -1.27 1.69 -5.06
C ARG A 272 -2.10 2.40 -6.14
N VAL A 273 -3.20 3.06 -5.82
CA VAL A 273 -4.10 3.64 -6.83
C VAL A 273 -3.87 5.13 -7.14
N MET A 274 -2.81 5.73 -6.60
CA MET A 274 -2.59 7.18 -6.61
C MET A 274 -2.55 7.81 -8.02
N SER A 275 -1.97 7.12 -9.00
CA SER A 275 -1.77 7.64 -10.37
C SER A 275 -2.85 7.18 -11.37
N ARG A 276 -3.95 6.56 -10.90
CA ARG A 276 -4.93 5.88 -11.75
C ARG A 276 -6.26 6.60 -11.91
N GLY A 277 -6.36 7.85 -11.44
CA GLY A 277 -7.60 8.63 -11.49
C GLY A 277 -8.70 8.14 -10.52
N ILE A 278 -8.38 7.21 -9.61
CA ILE A 278 -9.35 6.62 -8.68
C ILE A 278 -9.85 7.62 -7.64
N GLY A 279 -8.97 8.51 -7.16
CA GLY A 279 -9.34 9.57 -6.21
C GLY A 279 -10.49 10.44 -6.73
N PRO A 280 -10.31 11.14 -7.86
CA PRO A 280 -11.38 11.92 -8.48
C PRO A 280 -12.63 11.09 -8.80
N ALA A 281 -12.48 9.85 -9.29
CA ALA A 281 -13.62 8.99 -9.61
C ALA A 281 -14.50 8.66 -8.38
N LEU A 282 -13.87 8.29 -7.26
CA LEU A 282 -14.56 7.97 -6.01
C LEU A 282 -15.16 9.23 -5.36
N ILE A 283 -14.42 10.34 -5.31
CA ILE A 283 -14.95 11.61 -4.80
C ILE A 283 -16.16 12.05 -5.63
N GLY A 284 -16.08 11.96 -6.96
CA GLY A 284 -17.18 12.28 -7.85
C GLY A 284 -18.41 11.41 -7.61
N HIS A 285 -18.22 10.12 -7.32
CA HIS A 285 -19.33 9.25 -6.94
C HIS A 285 -19.98 9.65 -5.62
N ILE A 286 -19.18 9.91 -4.57
CA ILE A 286 -19.69 10.37 -3.26
C ILE A 286 -20.48 11.69 -3.40
N VAL A 287 -19.97 12.62 -4.22
CA VAL A 287 -20.66 13.89 -4.49
C VAL A 287 -21.98 13.66 -5.21
N ARG A 288 -21.99 12.84 -6.28
CA ARG A 288 -23.22 12.51 -7.01
C ARG A 288 -24.26 11.86 -6.11
N ASP A 289 -23.86 10.93 -5.27
CA ASP A 289 -24.74 10.22 -4.34
C ASP A 289 -25.35 11.19 -3.31
N ALA A 290 -24.53 12.08 -2.74
CA ALA A 290 -25.01 13.10 -1.81
C ALA A 290 -26.02 14.05 -2.47
N LEU A 291 -25.69 14.57 -3.67
CA LEU A 291 -26.58 15.48 -4.41
C LEU A 291 -27.89 14.79 -4.82
N ALA A 292 -27.84 13.54 -5.27
CA ALA A 292 -29.03 12.75 -5.60
C ALA A 292 -29.94 12.51 -4.38
N ALA A 293 -29.37 12.44 -3.18
CA ALA A 293 -30.10 12.40 -1.92
C ALA A 293 -30.58 13.77 -1.43
N GLY A 294 -30.41 14.84 -2.21
CA GLY A 294 -30.77 16.21 -1.85
C GLY A 294 -29.86 16.81 -0.75
N ARG A 295 -28.65 16.26 -0.58
CA ARG A 295 -27.71 16.67 0.46
C ARG A 295 -26.56 17.49 -0.11
N ARG A 296 -26.09 18.47 0.67
CA ARG A 296 -24.89 19.25 0.36
C ARG A 296 -23.62 18.43 0.67
N PRO A 297 -22.74 18.19 -0.31
CA PRO A 297 -21.49 17.48 -0.06
C PRO A 297 -20.48 18.41 0.65
N LEU A 298 -20.00 17.97 1.81
CA LEU A 298 -18.93 18.59 2.58
C LEU A 298 -17.81 17.58 2.83
N ALA A 299 -16.59 18.05 3.08
CA ALA A 299 -15.47 17.20 3.43
C ALA A 299 -14.60 17.82 4.51
N GLU A 300 -14.26 17.04 5.53
CA GLU A 300 -13.29 17.43 6.54
C GLU A 300 -11.88 17.07 6.09
N PHE A 301 -10.95 18.00 6.27
CA PHE A 301 -9.54 17.78 6.02
C PHE A 301 -8.70 18.28 7.18
N VAL A 302 -7.77 17.45 7.66
CA VAL A 302 -6.77 17.83 8.65
C VAL A 302 -5.40 17.59 8.02
N PRO A 303 -4.59 18.64 7.79
CA PRO A 303 -3.26 18.49 7.23
C PRO A 303 -2.37 17.61 8.11
N THR A 304 -1.69 16.67 7.48
CA THR A 304 -0.56 15.93 8.01
C THR A 304 0.67 16.20 7.14
N GLU A 305 1.83 15.67 7.53
CA GLU A 305 3.08 15.84 6.76
C GLU A 305 2.98 15.30 5.32
N VAL A 306 2.08 14.35 5.07
CA VAL A 306 2.06 13.57 3.83
C VAL A 306 0.74 13.63 3.05
N ASN A 307 -0.35 14.13 3.65
CA ASN A 307 -1.68 13.98 3.06
C ASN A 307 -2.12 15.14 2.14
N ARG A 308 -1.18 16.03 1.79
CA ARG A 308 -1.42 17.18 0.92
C ARG A 308 -2.01 16.78 -0.45
N VAL A 309 -1.66 15.60 -0.97
CA VAL A 309 -2.19 15.07 -2.23
C VAL A 309 -3.72 14.90 -2.16
N MET A 310 -4.26 14.48 -1.01
CA MET A 310 -5.71 14.33 -0.84
C MET A 310 -6.44 15.69 -0.88
N LEU A 311 -5.87 16.73 -0.27
CA LEU A 311 -6.41 18.09 -0.38
C LEU A 311 -6.47 18.54 -1.84
N VAL A 312 -5.41 18.30 -2.60
CA VAL A 312 -5.36 18.62 -4.03
C VAL A 312 -6.47 17.89 -4.80
N ASN A 313 -6.69 16.59 -4.54
CA ASN A 313 -7.78 15.83 -5.15
C ASN A 313 -9.16 16.42 -4.83
N LEU A 314 -9.43 16.79 -3.58
CA LEU A 314 -10.69 17.44 -3.19
C LEU A 314 -10.89 18.76 -3.93
N ARG A 315 -9.86 19.61 -3.99
CA ARG A 315 -9.90 20.91 -4.69
C ARG A 315 -10.18 20.76 -6.19
N PHE A 316 -9.51 19.82 -6.87
CA PHE A 316 -9.78 19.54 -8.29
C PHE A 316 -11.14 18.90 -8.53
N SER A 317 -11.69 18.24 -7.51
CA SER A 317 -13.05 17.69 -7.54
C SER A 317 -14.12 18.72 -7.17
N GLY A 318 -13.83 20.02 -7.22
CA GLY A 318 -14.83 21.09 -7.04
C GLY A 318 -15.00 21.62 -5.61
N PHE A 319 -14.29 21.07 -4.63
CA PHE A 319 -14.44 21.50 -3.24
C PHE A 319 -13.76 22.86 -2.96
N GLY A 320 -14.55 23.83 -2.48
CA GLY A 320 -14.11 25.12 -1.95
C GLY A 320 -13.83 25.06 -0.44
N ILE A 321 -13.03 25.98 0.12
CA ILE A 321 -12.90 26.10 1.58
C ILE A 321 -14.14 26.85 2.07
N VAL A 322 -14.84 26.25 3.02
CA VAL A 322 -16.00 26.85 3.70
C VAL A 322 -15.56 27.46 5.03
N GLU A 323 -14.71 26.75 5.77
CA GLU A 323 -14.31 27.16 7.12
C GLU A 323 -12.91 26.62 7.47
N ARG A 324 -12.20 27.32 8.37
CA ARG A 324 -10.94 26.88 8.96
C ARG A 324 -11.01 27.04 10.48
N ASN A 325 -10.83 25.93 11.21
CA ASN A 325 -10.85 25.86 12.67
C ASN A 325 -9.57 25.18 13.16
N GLY A 326 -8.56 25.99 13.51
CA GLY A 326 -7.23 25.48 13.83
C GLY A 326 -6.65 24.69 12.65
N PRO A 327 -6.18 23.43 12.85
CA PRO A 327 -5.69 22.61 11.76
C PRO A 327 -6.81 22.03 10.87
N ARG A 328 -8.06 21.99 11.34
CA ARG A 328 -9.19 21.42 10.57
C ARG A 328 -9.67 22.41 9.52
N ILE A 329 -9.85 21.92 8.30
CA ILE A 329 -10.42 22.65 7.16
C ILE A 329 -11.72 21.95 6.78
N LEU A 330 -12.82 22.71 6.77
CA LEU A 330 -14.08 22.24 6.19
C LEU A 330 -14.15 22.71 4.74
N LEU A 331 -14.33 21.75 3.86
CA LEU A 331 -14.45 21.94 2.43
C LEU A 331 -15.90 21.68 2.01
N GLY A 332 -16.41 22.39 1.01
CA GLY A 332 -17.76 22.21 0.50
C GLY A 332 -17.82 22.23 -1.02
N TYR A 333 -18.64 21.36 -1.59
CA TYR A 333 -18.93 21.36 -3.01
C TYR A 333 -19.80 22.58 -3.37
N GLY A 334 -19.51 23.23 -4.49
CA GLY A 334 -20.21 24.45 -4.88
C GLY A 334 -21.71 24.20 -5.12
N PRO A 335 -22.63 25.01 -4.55
CA PRO A 335 -24.07 24.76 -4.65
C PRO A 335 -24.62 24.86 -6.09
N GLU A 336 -23.94 25.59 -6.96
CA GLU A 336 -24.31 25.76 -8.38
C GLU A 336 -23.44 24.90 -9.32
N GLN A 337 -22.50 24.11 -8.78
CA GLN A 337 -21.67 23.25 -9.61
C GLN A 337 -22.49 22.03 -10.05
N PRO A 338 -22.47 21.66 -11.34
CA PRO A 338 -23.08 20.42 -11.78
C PRO A 338 -22.40 19.24 -11.08
N PRO A 339 -23.08 18.09 -10.92
CA PRO A 339 -22.43 16.91 -10.39
C PRO A 339 -21.18 16.55 -11.22
N PRO A 340 -20.06 16.12 -10.60
CA PRO A 340 -18.85 15.79 -11.34
C PRO A 340 -19.15 14.74 -12.42
N ALA A 341 -18.70 14.99 -13.64
CA ALA A 341 -18.86 14.05 -14.74
C ALA A 341 -18.12 12.73 -14.46
N GLN A 342 -18.64 11.62 -14.99
CA GLN A 342 -17.87 10.37 -15.05
C GLN A 342 -16.99 10.40 -16.31
N ASP A 343 -15.99 11.28 -16.30
CA ASP A 343 -15.05 11.40 -17.40
C ASP A 343 -13.75 10.68 -17.04
N GLY A 344 -13.32 9.74 -17.88
CA GLY A 344 -12.03 9.07 -17.74
C GLY A 344 -12.08 7.55 -17.98
N ALA A 345 -10.94 6.91 -17.75
CA ALA A 345 -10.74 5.48 -17.98
C ALA A 345 -11.39 4.56 -16.91
N VAL A 346 -11.98 5.14 -15.87
CA VAL A 346 -12.49 4.41 -14.71
C VAL A 346 -14.00 4.24 -14.82
N ARG A 347 -14.46 3.00 -14.97
CA ARG A 347 -15.88 2.66 -14.91
C ARG A 347 -16.28 2.43 -13.46
N VAL A 348 -17.15 3.28 -12.92
CA VAL A 348 -17.68 3.09 -11.56
C VAL A 348 -18.92 2.20 -11.61
N VAL A 349 -18.96 1.18 -10.77
CA VAL A 349 -20.09 0.25 -10.61
C VAL A 349 -20.54 0.29 -9.16
N THR A 350 -21.80 0.61 -8.94
CA THR A 350 -22.40 0.57 -7.59
C THR A 350 -23.11 -0.75 -7.39
N THR A 351 -22.81 -1.45 -6.30
CA THR A 351 -23.55 -2.64 -5.87
C THR A 351 -24.30 -2.33 -4.57
N ALA A 352 -25.54 -2.80 -4.50
CA ALA A 352 -26.44 -2.55 -3.37
C ALA A 352 -25.92 -3.13 -2.06
#